data_AF-A0A3C0BD97-F1
#
_entry.id   AF-A0A3C0BD97-F1
#
_cell.length_a   1.000
_cell.length_b   1.000
_cell.length_c   1.000
_cell.angle_alpha   90.00
_cell.angle_beta   90.00
_cell.angle_gamma   90.00
#
_symmetry.space_group_name_H-M   'P 1'
#
loop_
_entity.id
_entity.type
_entity.pdbx_description
1 polymer ?
#
loop_
_entity_poly.entity_id
_entity_poly.type
_entity_poly.pdbx_seq_one_letter_code
_entity_poly.pdbx_strand_id
1 'polypeptide(L)'
;MPDWYYNIEYSCEKARGYDYLEDLYVPGFFELPIAKGESIYFSAGIEPTSPVSLKKLFHNELQRRIPRDSFEHCLMNASQQFIVKTGKKVELIAGYPWFGRWGRDTFIALPGLAMVSGDLKLARAAIDNMLAEMRGPLFPNKGTGELAEYNAADTSLWFFWTLQQYAIFSKSTANLWKEYGKKMKIILEGYREGTDHNIQLHENGLIFAGEAGVAVTWMDAYVDGKPVPPRTGYTVEVNALWYNALSFALELAKNAGDNDFVNQWQAIADKFSQAFINQFWYEEKGYLADYAHGDYRDTSVRPNQIFATSLPY
;
A
#
# COMPACT_ATOMS: atom_id res chain seq x y z
N MET A 1 -33.59 -29.89 -15.38
CA MET A 1 -32.78 -31.08 -15.01
C MET A 1 -31.35 -30.60 -14.79
N PRO A 2 -30.60 -31.21 -13.86
CA PRO A 2 -29.18 -30.92 -13.75
C PRO A 2 -28.44 -31.35 -15.01
N ASP A 3 -27.48 -30.55 -15.46
CA ASP A 3 -26.74 -30.73 -16.72
C ASP A 3 -25.29 -30.26 -16.57
N TRP A 4 -24.43 -30.54 -17.55
CA TRP A 4 -23.05 -30.10 -17.60
C TRP A 4 -22.75 -29.40 -18.92
N TYR A 5 -22.15 -28.21 -18.82
CA TYR A 5 -21.51 -27.57 -19.97
C TYR A 5 -20.03 -27.90 -19.95
N TYR A 6 -19.59 -28.70 -20.91
CA TYR A 6 -18.21 -29.14 -21.01
C TYR A 6 -17.34 -28.16 -21.80
N ASN A 7 -16.07 -28.03 -21.40
CA ASN A 7 -15.04 -27.25 -22.10
C ASN A 7 -15.43 -25.79 -22.33
N ILE A 8 -16.00 -25.12 -21.32
CA ILE A 8 -16.19 -23.68 -21.38
C ILE A 8 -14.83 -23.00 -21.44
N GLU A 9 -14.61 -22.19 -22.48
CA GLU A 9 -13.34 -21.50 -22.71
C GLU A 9 -13.37 -20.07 -22.15
N TYR A 10 -12.42 -19.77 -21.26
CA TYR A 10 -12.17 -18.42 -20.74
C TYR A 10 -11.04 -17.75 -21.51
N SER A 11 -11.38 -16.98 -22.54
CA SER A 11 -10.40 -16.36 -23.45
C SER A 11 -9.37 -15.47 -22.74
N CYS A 12 -9.75 -14.79 -21.65
CA CYS A 12 -8.83 -13.97 -20.85
C CYS A 12 -7.77 -14.81 -20.11
N GLU A 13 -8.15 -15.96 -19.55
CA GLU A 13 -7.21 -16.86 -18.86
C GLU A 13 -6.26 -17.53 -19.85
N LYS A 14 -6.79 -17.92 -21.02
CA LYS A 14 -5.98 -18.43 -22.14
C LYS A 14 -4.91 -17.43 -22.56
N ALA A 15 -5.27 -16.15 -22.70
CA ALA A 15 -4.33 -15.09 -23.04
C ALA A 15 -3.28 -14.84 -21.94
N ARG A 16 -3.62 -15.11 -20.68
CA ARG A 16 -2.71 -15.04 -19.53
C ARG A 16 -1.82 -16.28 -19.38
N GLY A 17 -2.09 -17.35 -20.13
CA GLY A 17 -1.35 -18.62 -20.06
C GLY A 17 -1.77 -19.53 -18.90
N TYR A 18 -2.97 -19.32 -18.34
CA TYR A 18 -3.55 -20.15 -17.29
C TYR A 18 -4.48 -21.23 -17.84
N ASP A 19 -4.89 -22.17 -16.98
CA ASP A 19 -5.94 -23.13 -17.28
C ASP A 19 -7.22 -22.38 -17.66
N TYR A 20 -7.70 -22.62 -18.89
CA TYR A 20 -8.77 -21.82 -19.50
C TYR A 20 -10.00 -22.63 -19.87
N LEU A 21 -9.99 -23.93 -19.62
CA LEU A 21 -11.12 -24.83 -19.87
C LEU A 21 -11.69 -25.31 -18.53
N GLU A 22 -13.00 -25.21 -18.39
CA GLU A 22 -13.73 -25.71 -17.23
C GLU A 22 -15.02 -26.40 -17.65
N ASP A 23 -15.39 -27.46 -16.93
CA ASP A 23 -16.71 -28.07 -17.04
C ASP A 23 -17.62 -27.45 -15.97
N LEU A 24 -18.72 -26.80 -16.36
CA LEU A 24 -19.64 -26.15 -15.42
C LEU A 24 -20.89 -27.00 -15.17
N TYR A 25 -21.10 -27.34 -13.90
CA TYR A 25 -22.33 -27.98 -13.45
C TYR A 25 -23.48 -26.98 -13.39
N VAL A 26 -24.60 -27.34 -14.00
CA VAL A 26 -25.84 -26.57 -13.98
C VAL A 26 -26.86 -27.35 -13.17
N PRO A 27 -27.14 -26.97 -11.91
CA PRO A 27 -28.07 -27.72 -11.07
C PRO A 27 -29.53 -27.65 -11.57
N GLY A 28 -29.87 -26.62 -12.36
CA GLY A 28 -31.18 -26.45 -12.96
C GLY A 28 -31.47 -24.98 -13.29
N PHE A 29 -32.73 -24.68 -13.63
CA PHE A 29 -33.21 -23.32 -13.89
C PHE A 29 -34.55 -23.09 -13.19
N PHE A 30 -34.85 -21.84 -12.89
CA PHE A 30 -36.14 -21.38 -12.41
C PHE A 30 -36.79 -20.53 -13.49
N GLU A 31 -38.05 -20.80 -13.80
CA GLU A 31 -38.82 -20.04 -14.77
C GLU A 31 -40.14 -19.61 -14.12
N LEU A 32 -40.48 -18.33 -14.25
CA LEU A 32 -41.70 -17.76 -13.70
C LEU A 32 -42.17 -16.55 -14.53
N PRO A 33 -43.49 -16.34 -14.65
CA PRO A 33 -44.02 -15.16 -15.31
C PRO A 33 -43.72 -13.89 -14.49
N ILE A 34 -43.50 -12.76 -15.17
CA ILE A 34 -43.30 -11.45 -14.55
C ILE A 34 -44.03 -10.36 -15.34
N ALA A 35 -44.73 -9.46 -14.64
CA ALA A 35 -45.37 -8.29 -15.24
C ALA A 35 -44.47 -7.02 -15.18
N LYS A 36 -44.73 -6.04 -16.05
CA LYS A 36 -44.03 -4.75 -16.02
C LYS A 36 -44.24 -4.05 -14.68
N GLY A 37 -43.15 -3.75 -13.98
CA GLY A 37 -43.16 -3.10 -12.66
C GLY A 37 -43.28 -4.07 -11.47
N GLU A 38 -43.40 -5.36 -11.73
CA GLU A 38 -43.33 -6.40 -10.69
C GLU A 38 -41.87 -6.63 -10.26
N SER A 39 -41.67 -7.07 -9.03
CA SER A 39 -40.34 -7.41 -8.49
C SER A 39 -40.34 -8.84 -7.99
N ILE A 40 -39.35 -9.62 -8.44
CA ILE A 40 -39.10 -10.97 -7.94
C ILE A 40 -37.98 -10.89 -6.91
N TYR A 41 -38.23 -11.41 -5.70
CA TYR A 41 -37.21 -11.57 -4.67
C TYR A 41 -36.81 -13.04 -4.59
N PHE A 42 -35.55 -13.32 -4.91
CA PHE A 42 -34.99 -14.67 -4.82
C PHE A 42 -34.13 -14.80 -3.56
N SER A 43 -34.25 -15.92 -2.86
CA SER A 43 -33.44 -16.25 -1.68
C SER A 43 -33.00 -17.71 -1.77
N ALA A 44 -31.71 -17.94 -1.59
CA ALA A 44 -31.12 -19.28 -1.49
C ALA A 44 -30.36 -19.39 -0.17
N GLY A 45 -30.62 -20.46 0.58
CA GLY A 45 -30.02 -20.68 1.89
C GLY A 45 -30.24 -22.11 2.38
N ILE A 46 -29.55 -22.49 3.44
CA ILE A 46 -29.62 -23.81 4.07
C ILE A 46 -30.80 -23.96 5.04
N GLU A 47 -31.48 -22.85 5.35
CA GLU A 47 -32.63 -22.79 6.25
C GLU A 47 -33.83 -22.13 5.56
N PRO A 48 -35.06 -22.58 5.84
CA PRO A 48 -36.27 -21.92 5.35
C PRO A 48 -36.35 -20.48 5.83
N THR A 49 -36.71 -19.56 4.91
CA THR A 49 -36.99 -18.17 5.26
C THR A 49 -38.39 -17.78 4.80
N SER A 50 -39.02 -16.85 5.51
CA SER A 50 -40.37 -16.39 5.17
C SER A 50 -40.35 -15.52 3.91
N PRO A 51 -41.07 -15.87 2.83
CA PRO A 51 -41.11 -15.06 1.61
C PRO A 51 -41.60 -13.63 1.84
N VAL A 52 -42.48 -13.43 2.84
CA VAL A 52 -43.07 -12.13 3.19
C VAL A 52 -42.01 -11.16 3.70
N SER A 53 -40.93 -11.65 4.33
CA SER A 53 -39.86 -10.80 4.85
C SER A 53 -38.84 -10.39 3.78
N LEU A 54 -38.75 -11.12 2.66
CA LEU A 54 -37.71 -10.94 1.64
C LEU A 54 -37.70 -9.53 1.04
N LYS A 55 -38.87 -8.96 0.76
CA LYS A 55 -38.97 -7.58 0.26
C LYS A 55 -38.35 -6.57 1.22
N LYS A 56 -38.66 -6.70 2.52
CA LYS A 56 -38.11 -5.83 3.56
C LYS A 56 -36.60 -6.03 3.71
N LEU A 57 -36.14 -7.28 3.70
CA LEU A 57 -34.71 -7.61 3.76
C LEU A 57 -33.94 -6.99 2.59
N PHE A 58 -34.44 -7.15 1.36
CA PHE A 58 -33.83 -6.58 0.17
C PHE A 58 -33.77 -5.05 0.23
N HIS A 59 -34.85 -4.37 0.61
CA HIS A 59 -34.86 -2.91 0.72
C HIS A 59 -33.90 -2.41 1.80
N ASN A 60 -33.87 -3.06 2.96
CA ASN A 60 -32.94 -2.72 4.03
C ASN A 60 -31.49 -2.88 3.55
N GLU A 61 -31.19 -3.93 2.81
CA GLU A 61 -29.85 -4.18 2.29
C GLU A 61 -29.47 -3.17 1.20
N LEU A 62 -30.40 -2.83 0.31
CA LEU A 62 -30.19 -1.82 -0.73
C LEU A 62 -29.93 -0.43 -0.14
N GLN A 63 -30.60 -0.06 0.95
CA GLN A 63 -30.36 1.20 1.67
C GLN A 63 -29.01 1.25 2.41
N ARG A 64 -28.44 0.10 2.76
CA ARG A 64 -27.14 0.01 3.44
C ARG A 64 -25.96 0.03 2.47
N ARG A 65 -26.19 -0.34 1.21
CA ARG A 65 -25.14 -0.45 0.21
C ARG A 65 -24.85 0.91 -0.41
N ILE A 66 -23.58 1.11 -0.71
CA ILE A 66 -23.16 2.23 -1.54
C ILE A 66 -23.76 2.01 -2.94
N PRO A 67 -24.53 2.96 -3.49
CA PRO A 67 -25.14 2.80 -4.81
C PRO A 67 -24.07 2.66 -5.91
N ARG A 68 -24.45 2.32 -7.14
CA ARG A 68 -23.51 2.21 -8.28
C ARG A 68 -23.90 3.14 -9.40
N ASP A 69 -24.08 4.40 -9.04
CA ASP A 69 -24.61 5.47 -9.89
C ASP A 69 -23.56 6.57 -10.20
N SER A 70 -22.35 6.47 -9.62
CA SER A 70 -21.25 7.41 -9.86
C SER A 70 -19.89 6.69 -9.86
N PHE A 71 -18.90 7.33 -10.48
CA PHE A 71 -17.52 6.86 -10.47
C PHE A 71 -16.97 6.69 -9.05
N GLU A 72 -17.21 7.69 -8.19
CA GLU A 72 -16.81 7.67 -6.78
C GLU A 72 -17.43 6.49 -6.04
N HIS A 73 -18.74 6.28 -6.19
CA HIS A 73 -19.41 5.16 -5.54
C HIS A 73 -18.93 3.80 -6.06
N CYS A 74 -18.60 3.69 -7.34
CA CYS A 74 -17.97 2.48 -7.88
C CYS A 74 -16.60 2.22 -7.25
N LEU A 75 -15.77 3.25 -7.06
CA LEU A 75 -14.48 3.13 -6.36
C LEU A 75 -14.66 2.74 -4.89
N MET A 76 -15.61 3.34 -4.18
CA MET A 76 -15.90 2.98 -2.78
C MET A 76 -16.46 1.57 -2.63
N ASN A 77 -17.16 1.06 -3.63
CA ASN A 77 -17.60 -0.33 -3.66
C ASN A 77 -16.43 -1.29 -3.91
N ALA A 78 -15.52 -0.93 -4.82
CA ALA A 78 -14.33 -1.74 -5.13
C ALA A 78 -13.35 -1.77 -3.94
N SER A 79 -13.15 -0.64 -3.25
CA SER A 79 -12.21 -0.53 -2.13
C SER A 79 -12.47 -1.53 -1.00
N GLN A 80 -13.74 -1.83 -0.73
CA GLN A 80 -14.16 -2.74 0.33
C GLN A 80 -13.63 -4.16 0.15
N GLN A 81 -13.35 -4.58 -1.09
CA GLN A 81 -12.91 -5.95 -1.39
C GLN A 81 -11.52 -6.23 -0.83
N PHE A 82 -10.67 -5.20 -0.73
CA PHE A 82 -9.28 -5.35 -0.33
C PHE A 82 -9.09 -5.39 1.18
N ILE A 83 -10.11 -5.05 1.96
CA ILE A 83 -10.04 -4.99 3.43
C ILE A 83 -10.49 -6.34 4.00
N VAL A 84 -9.56 -7.06 4.62
CA VAL A 84 -9.83 -8.33 5.30
C VAL A 84 -9.80 -8.11 6.80
N LYS A 85 -10.88 -8.54 7.49
CA LYS A 85 -11.00 -8.46 8.95
C LYS A 85 -11.04 -9.87 9.54
N THR A 86 -10.00 -10.23 10.29
CA THR A 86 -9.87 -11.54 10.96
C THR A 86 -9.78 -11.32 12.47
N GLY A 87 -10.91 -11.45 13.16
CA GLY A 87 -11.03 -11.10 14.58
C GLY A 87 -10.77 -9.61 14.79
N LYS A 88 -9.69 -9.26 15.51
CA LYS A 88 -9.25 -7.87 15.71
C LYS A 88 -8.27 -7.37 14.65
N LYS A 89 -7.76 -8.25 13.79
CA LYS A 89 -6.80 -7.89 12.76
C LYS A 89 -7.51 -7.29 11.55
N VAL A 90 -7.00 -6.17 11.05
CA VAL A 90 -7.33 -5.57 9.75
C VAL A 90 -6.11 -5.67 8.84
N GLU A 91 -6.27 -6.30 7.69
CA GLU A 91 -5.23 -6.45 6.69
C GLU A 91 -5.73 -5.98 5.32
N LEU A 92 -4.82 -5.48 4.49
CA LEU A 92 -5.12 -5.04 3.13
C LEU A 92 -4.48 -6.03 2.15
N ILE A 93 -5.31 -6.59 1.27
CA ILE A 93 -4.86 -7.46 0.18
C ILE A 93 -4.49 -6.59 -1.01
N ALA A 94 -3.30 -6.81 -1.58
CA ALA A 94 -2.77 -5.96 -2.65
C ALA A 94 -3.53 -6.14 -3.98
N GLY A 95 -4.06 -7.34 -4.25
CA GLY A 95 -4.78 -7.60 -5.48
C GLY A 95 -5.30 -9.03 -5.60
N TYR A 96 -6.56 -9.19 -5.96
CA TYR A 96 -7.14 -10.50 -6.22
C TYR A 96 -6.99 -10.92 -7.70
N PRO A 97 -6.91 -12.24 -7.99
CA PRO A 97 -6.79 -13.34 -7.04
C PRO A 97 -5.35 -13.66 -6.61
N TRP A 98 -4.34 -13.03 -7.23
CA TRP A 98 -2.96 -13.51 -7.19
C TRP A 98 -2.10 -13.01 -6.03
N PHE A 99 -2.46 -11.90 -5.39
CA PHE A 99 -1.62 -11.27 -4.37
C PHE A 99 -2.22 -11.44 -2.97
N GLY A 100 -1.33 -11.66 -2.01
CA GLY A 100 -1.64 -11.56 -0.59
C GLY A 100 -1.46 -10.14 -0.07
N ARG A 101 -1.07 -10.02 1.20
CA ARG A 101 -0.73 -8.74 1.83
C ARG A 101 0.68 -8.28 1.41
N TRP A 102 0.77 -7.03 0.99
CA TRP A 102 2.02 -6.32 0.75
C TRP A 102 2.06 -5.05 1.62
N GLY A 103 3.15 -4.86 2.37
CA GLY A 103 3.27 -3.76 3.33
C GLY A 103 3.34 -2.39 2.66
N ARG A 104 4.07 -2.30 1.54
CA ARG A 104 4.14 -1.08 0.72
C ARG A 104 2.75 -0.66 0.24
N ASP A 105 2.05 -1.57 -0.42
CA ASP A 105 0.70 -1.37 -0.94
C ASP A 105 -0.29 -1.02 0.17
N THR A 106 -0.16 -1.67 1.33
CA THR A 106 -0.98 -1.36 2.51
C THR A 106 -0.81 0.12 2.88
N PHE A 107 0.42 0.60 3.05
CA PHE A 107 0.66 1.98 3.47
C PHE A 107 0.23 3.01 2.42
N ILE A 108 0.47 2.74 1.13
CA ILE A 108 0.08 3.61 0.02
C ILE A 108 -1.46 3.68 -0.12
N ALA A 109 -2.14 2.54 -0.06
CA ALA A 109 -3.57 2.47 -0.34
C ALA A 109 -4.45 2.85 0.86
N LEU A 110 -3.97 2.69 2.10
CA LEU A 110 -4.79 2.85 3.30
C LEU A 110 -5.54 4.19 3.40
N PRO A 111 -4.96 5.34 3.05
CA PRO A 111 -5.70 6.61 3.05
C PRO A 111 -6.93 6.59 2.13
N GLY A 112 -6.78 6.07 0.91
CA GLY A 112 -7.88 5.96 -0.04
C GLY A 112 -8.93 4.92 0.37
N LEU A 113 -8.49 3.79 0.94
CA LEU A 113 -9.39 2.69 1.29
C LEU A 113 -10.16 2.93 2.60
N ALA A 114 -9.60 3.69 3.55
CA ALA A 114 -10.16 3.84 4.89
C ALA A 114 -10.40 5.29 5.32
N MET A 115 -9.48 6.21 5.02
CA MET A 115 -9.53 7.57 5.60
C MET A 115 -10.47 8.49 4.84
N VAL A 116 -10.53 8.37 3.49
CA VAL A 116 -11.45 9.14 2.65
C VAL A 116 -12.92 8.90 3.01
N SER A 117 -13.27 7.66 3.36
CA SER A 117 -14.62 7.29 3.82
C SER A 117 -14.88 7.64 5.29
N GLY A 118 -13.89 8.19 6.00
CA GLY A 118 -13.97 8.58 7.41
C GLY A 118 -13.76 7.44 8.41
N ASP A 119 -13.41 6.22 7.96
CA ASP A 119 -13.16 5.09 8.86
C ASP A 119 -11.74 5.11 9.45
N LEU A 120 -11.47 6.14 10.25
CA LEU A 120 -10.18 6.31 10.95
C LEU A 120 -9.89 5.18 11.94
N LYS A 121 -10.92 4.50 12.46
CA LYS A 121 -10.74 3.35 13.35
C LYS A 121 -10.15 2.17 12.60
N LEU A 122 -10.64 1.90 11.40
CA LEU A 122 -10.09 0.87 10.51
C LEU A 122 -8.66 1.22 10.09
N ALA A 123 -8.41 2.48 9.73
CA ALA A 123 -7.06 2.95 9.39
C ALA A 123 -6.08 2.71 10.55
N ARG A 124 -6.47 3.11 11.77
CA ARG A 124 -5.65 2.87 12.97
C ARG A 124 -5.39 1.39 13.22
N ALA A 125 -6.41 0.54 13.11
CA ALA A 125 -6.27 -0.89 13.30
C ALA A 125 -5.31 -1.53 12.28
N ALA A 126 -5.34 -1.09 11.01
CA ALA A 126 -4.41 -1.55 9.99
C ALA A 126 -2.96 -1.10 10.26
N ILE A 127 -2.78 0.15 10.70
CA ILE A 127 -1.46 0.68 11.10
C ILE A 127 -0.90 -0.09 12.31
N ASP A 128 -1.70 -0.28 13.35
CA ASP A 128 -1.31 -1.01 14.56
C ASP A 128 -0.94 -2.47 14.25
N ASN A 129 -1.66 -3.10 13.31
CA ASN A 129 -1.34 -4.42 12.80
C ASN A 129 0.04 -4.46 12.12
N MET A 130 0.33 -3.53 11.22
CA MET A 130 1.65 -3.46 10.58
C MET A 130 2.76 -3.24 11.61
N LEU A 131 2.52 -2.40 12.63
CA LEU A 131 3.49 -2.13 13.71
C LEU A 131 3.81 -3.34 14.57
N ALA A 132 2.86 -4.26 14.73
CA ALA A 132 3.07 -5.50 15.46
C ALA A 132 4.01 -6.47 14.72
N GLU A 133 4.20 -6.28 13.40
CA GLU A 133 5.03 -7.14 12.55
C GLU A 133 6.38 -6.51 12.16
N MET A 134 6.66 -5.31 12.68
CA MET A 134 7.95 -4.64 12.47
C MET A 134 9.09 -5.45 13.09
N ARG A 135 10.19 -5.66 12.33
CA ARG A 135 11.45 -6.25 12.82
C ARG A 135 12.55 -5.20 12.73
N GLY A 136 13.05 -4.77 13.89
CA GLY A 136 13.99 -3.65 13.95
C GLY A 136 13.39 -2.42 13.24
N PRO A 137 14.08 -1.81 12.26
CA PRO A 137 13.60 -0.65 11.51
C PRO A 137 12.72 -0.99 10.29
N LEU A 138 12.50 -2.27 9.99
CA LEU A 138 11.84 -2.72 8.76
C LEU A 138 10.43 -3.25 9.01
N PHE A 139 9.50 -2.85 8.16
CA PHE A 139 8.22 -3.54 7.98
C PHE A 139 8.34 -4.63 6.93
N PRO A 140 7.51 -5.68 6.99
CA PRO A 140 7.49 -6.68 5.95
C PRO A 140 6.99 -6.09 4.63
N ASN A 141 7.72 -6.31 3.54
CA ASN A 141 7.30 -5.94 2.19
C ASN A 141 6.18 -6.85 1.70
N LYS A 142 6.36 -8.17 1.85
CA LYS A 142 5.44 -9.19 1.34
C LYS A 142 5.25 -10.28 2.39
N GLY A 143 4.04 -10.85 2.43
CA GLY A 143 3.73 -12.00 3.26
C GLY A 143 3.49 -11.65 4.73
N THR A 144 3.31 -12.68 5.55
CA THR A 144 2.99 -12.61 6.98
C THR A 144 3.77 -13.68 7.75
N GLY A 145 4.04 -13.42 9.04
CA GLY A 145 4.65 -14.42 9.93
C GLY A 145 6.05 -14.88 9.48
N GLU A 146 6.23 -16.18 9.31
CA GLU A 146 7.52 -16.78 8.90
C GLU A 146 7.83 -16.56 7.41
N LEU A 147 6.80 -16.34 6.58
CA LEU A 147 6.93 -16.08 5.14
C LEU A 147 7.08 -14.58 4.84
N ALA A 148 7.25 -13.75 5.87
CA ALA A 148 7.38 -12.31 5.72
C ALA A 148 8.80 -11.93 5.25
N GLU A 149 8.87 -11.17 4.16
CA GLU A 149 10.12 -10.68 3.58
C GLU A 149 10.37 -9.23 4.02
N TYR A 150 11.58 -8.92 4.49
CA TYR A 150 11.98 -7.60 4.99
C TYR A 150 13.06 -6.97 4.10
N ASN A 151 12.78 -6.87 2.81
CA ASN A 151 13.75 -6.48 1.78
C ASN A 151 13.49 -5.10 1.14
N ALA A 152 12.46 -4.37 1.56
CA ALA A 152 12.06 -3.12 0.93
C ALA A 152 12.63 -1.88 1.63
N ALA A 153 13.33 -1.05 0.86
CA ALA A 153 13.92 0.21 1.29
C ALA A 153 12.91 1.37 1.47
N ASP A 154 11.70 1.22 0.94
CA ASP A 154 10.67 2.27 0.91
C ASP A 154 9.48 1.97 1.83
N THR A 155 9.18 0.70 2.14
CA THR A 155 8.01 0.32 2.93
C THR A 155 7.94 1.02 4.29
N SER A 156 9.06 1.10 5.03
CA SER A 156 9.09 1.81 6.30
C SER A 156 8.96 3.33 6.17
N LEU A 157 9.30 3.89 5.01
CA LEU A 157 9.16 5.32 4.75
C LEU A 157 7.70 5.67 4.39
N TRP A 158 7.01 4.78 3.68
CA TRP A 158 5.57 4.91 3.42
C TRP A 158 4.73 4.93 4.70
N PHE A 159 5.15 4.26 5.77
CA PHE A 159 4.50 4.38 7.08
C PHE A 159 4.42 5.83 7.59
N PHE A 160 5.48 6.63 7.40
CA PHE A 160 5.46 8.05 7.79
C PHE A 160 4.46 8.82 6.95
N TRP A 161 4.43 8.58 5.64
CA TRP A 161 3.44 9.17 4.74
C TRP A 161 2.01 8.78 5.15
N THR A 162 1.74 7.52 5.49
CA THR A 162 0.43 7.08 5.98
C THR A 162 0.03 7.80 7.26
N LEU A 163 0.96 8.04 8.18
CA LEU A 163 0.70 8.82 9.39
C LEU A 163 0.47 10.30 9.12
N GLN A 164 1.15 10.88 8.12
CA GLN A 164 0.84 12.23 7.64
C GLN A 164 -0.60 12.30 7.12
N GLN A 165 -1.00 11.35 6.27
CA GLN A 165 -2.38 11.29 5.77
C GLN A 165 -3.38 11.11 6.92
N TYR A 166 -3.07 10.23 7.88
CA TYR A 166 -3.91 10.06 9.07
C TYR A 166 -4.05 11.37 9.86
N ALA A 167 -2.97 12.16 10.01
CA ALA A 167 -3.02 13.46 10.66
C ALA A 167 -3.96 14.44 9.93
N ILE A 168 -3.88 14.47 8.59
CA ILE A 168 -4.72 15.32 7.74
C ILE A 168 -6.20 14.94 7.89
N PHE A 169 -6.54 13.67 7.73
CA PHE A 169 -7.94 13.21 7.82
C PHE A 169 -8.51 13.26 9.24
N SER A 170 -7.68 13.05 10.27
CA SER A 170 -8.09 13.21 11.67
C SER A 170 -8.05 14.67 12.16
N LYS A 171 -7.50 15.58 11.35
CA LYS A 171 -7.29 17.00 11.67
C LYS A 171 -6.50 17.21 12.98
N SER A 172 -5.57 16.31 13.28
CA SER A 172 -4.81 16.34 14.52
C SER A 172 -3.46 15.64 14.41
N THR A 173 -2.42 16.32 14.90
CA THR A 173 -1.08 15.76 15.10
C THR A 173 -0.78 15.48 16.58
N ALA A 174 -1.66 15.92 17.49
CA ALA A 174 -1.37 16.09 18.92
C ALA A 174 -0.88 14.81 19.62
N ASN A 175 -1.36 13.64 19.20
CA ASN A 175 -1.00 12.37 19.82
C ASN A 175 -0.06 11.51 18.98
N LEU A 176 0.26 11.89 17.73
CA LEU A 176 1.02 11.03 16.82
C LEU A 176 2.44 10.77 17.34
N TRP A 177 3.12 11.79 17.85
CA TRP A 177 4.45 11.60 18.43
C TRP A 177 4.40 10.71 19.68
N LYS A 178 3.39 10.90 20.53
CA LYS A 178 3.20 10.09 21.73
C LYS A 178 2.92 8.61 21.39
N GLU A 179 2.10 8.36 20.37
CA GLU A 179 1.67 7.03 19.98
C GLU A 179 2.74 6.29 19.14
N TYR A 180 3.37 6.98 18.19
CA TYR A 180 4.22 6.38 17.17
C TYR A 180 5.67 6.86 17.19
N GLY A 181 6.01 7.92 17.93
CA GLY A 181 7.34 8.53 17.93
C GLY A 181 8.46 7.55 18.31
N LYS A 182 8.21 6.62 19.25
CA LYS A 182 9.18 5.55 19.57
C LYS A 182 9.49 4.67 18.35
N LYS A 183 8.47 4.33 17.54
CA LYS A 183 8.61 3.49 16.35
C LYS A 183 9.27 4.27 15.21
N MET A 184 8.90 5.54 15.03
CA MET A 184 9.59 6.45 14.10
C MET A 184 11.08 6.56 14.40
N LYS A 185 11.45 6.75 15.68
CA LYS A 185 12.86 6.78 16.10
C LYS A 185 13.59 5.49 15.74
N ILE A 186 13.00 4.32 16.03
CA ILE A 186 13.61 3.03 15.67
C ILE A 186 13.88 2.93 14.17
N ILE A 187 12.94 3.36 13.32
CA ILE A 187 13.10 3.30 11.87
C ILE A 187 14.21 4.24 11.41
N LEU A 188 14.17 5.52 11.81
CA LEU A 188 15.18 6.51 11.41
C LEU A 188 16.57 6.11 11.89
N GLU A 189 16.69 5.65 13.14
CA GLU A 189 17.94 5.17 13.70
C GLU A 189 18.49 3.96 12.96
N GLY A 190 17.64 2.97 12.64
CA GLY A 190 18.08 1.84 11.85
C GLY A 190 18.52 2.22 10.44
N TYR A 191 17.87 3.21 9.80
CA TYR A 191 18.34 3.73 8.51
C TYR A 191 19.69 4.46 8.67
N ARG A 192 19.96 5.09 9.81
CA ARG A 192 21.28 5.71 10.07
C ARG A 192 22.38 4.69 10.31
N GLU A 193 22.10 3.65 11.09
CA GLU A 193 23.07 2.60 11.43
C GLU A 193 23.29 1.59 10.30
N GLY A 194 22.29 1.45 9.44
CA GLY A 194 22.22 0.46 8.38
C GLY A 194 21.37 -0.74 8.76
N THR A 195 20.63 -1.24 7.77
CA THR A 195 19.74 -2.40 7.90
C THR A 195 20.15 -3.48 6.90
N ASP A 196 19.40 -4.58 6.83
CA ASP A 196 19.60 -5.60 5.80
C ASP A 196 19.59 -4.99 4.39
N HIS A 197 20.26 -5.65 3.44
CA HIS A 197 20.35 -5.23 2.04
C HIS A 197 20.98 -3.84 1.80
N ASN A 198 21.90 -3.44 2.70
CA ASN A 198 22.63 -2.17 2.67
C ASN A 198 21.71 -0.94 2.61
N ILE A 199 20.54 -0.99 3.24
CA ILE A 199 19.67 0.19 3.36
C ILE A 199 20.25 1.04 4.49
N GLN A 200 20.94 2.12 4.12
CA GLN A 200 21.67 2.94 5.10
C GLN A 200 21.85 4.40 4.64
N LEU A 201 21.92 5.30 5.61
CA LEU A 201 22.25 6.70 5.44
C LEU A 201 23.75 6.86 5.20
N HIS A 202 24.12 7.40 4.06
CA HIS A 202 25.50 7.77 3.75
C HIS A 202 25.84 9.17 4.28
N GLU A 203 27.13 9.49 4.37
CA GLU A 203 27.63 10.78 4.86
C GLU A 203 27.13 11.99 4.06
N ASN A 204 26.76 11.77 2.79
CA ASN A 204 26.15 12.78 1.94
C ASN A 204 24.69 13.11 2.33
N GLY A 205 24.11 12.43 3.32
CA GLY A 205 22.74 12.65 3.80
C GLY A 205 21.67 11.91 2.98
N LEU A 206 22.07 11.04 2.04
CA LEU A 206 21.16 10.25 1.20
C LEU A 206 21.13 8.79 1.65
N ILE A 207 19.98 8.14 1.46
CA ILE A 207 19.81 6.70 1.66
C ILE A 207 20.34 5.97 0.44
N PHE A 208 21.36 5.16 0.67
CA PHE A 208 21.79 4.11 -0.24
C PHE A 208 21.00 2.86 0.07
N ALA A 209 20.62 2.10 -0.96
CA ALA A 209 19.98 0.80 -0.79
C ALA A 209 20.37 -0.17 -1.90
N GLY A 210 20.47 -1.45 -1.55
CA GLY A 210 20.57 -2.55 -2.48
C GLY A 210 21.84 -3.37 -2.35
N GLU A 211 21.73 -4.61 -2.80
CA GLU A 211 22.82 -5.57 -2.87
C GLU A 211 22.65 -6.47 -4.10
N ALA A 212 23.69 -7.20 -4.45
CA ALA A 212 23.66 -8.06 -5.63
C ALA A 212 22.56 -9.12 -5.52
N GLY A 213 21.67 -9.17 -6.52
CA GLY A 213 20.64 -10.21 -6.62
C GLY A 213 19.33 -9.91 -5.87
N VAL A 214 19.21 -8.76 -5.21
CA VAL A 214 17.99 -8.38 -4.47
C VAL A 214 17.42 -7.08 -5.02
N ALA A 215 16.13 -7.10 -5.39
CA ALA A 215 15.38 -5.89 -5.73
C ALA A 215 14.73 -5.30 -4.48
N VAL A 216 15.22 -4.15 -4.03
CA VAL A 216 14.84 -3.52 -2.74
C VAL A 216 13.88 -2.32 -2.88
N THR A 217 13.58 -1.89 -4.11
CA THR A 217 12.67 -0.76 -4.39
C THR A 217 11.29 -1.25 -4.84
N TRP A 218 10.31 -0.36 -5.02
CA TRP A 218 9.00 -0.76 -5.54
C TRP A 218 9.00 -1.36 -6.95
N MET A 219 10.05 -1.11 -7.76
CA MET A 219 10.30 -1.84 -9.00
C MET A 219 11.02 -3.16 -8.68
N ASP A 220 10.34 -4.11 -8.06
CA ASP A 220 10.89 -5.37 -7.49
C ASP A 220 10.52 -6.65 -8.27
N ALA A 221 10.30 -6.55 -9.58
CA ALA A 221 9.97 -7.70 -10.41
C ALA A 221 11.14 -8.70 -10.57
N TYR A 222 10.81 -9.99 -10.60
CA TYR A 222 11.74 -11.08 -10.91
C TYR A 222 11.28 -11.86 -12.16
N VAL A 223 12.25 -12.30 -12.96
CA VAL A 223 12.06 -13.20 -14.11
C VAL A 223 13.03 -14.37 -13.97
N ASP A 224 12.52 -15.59 -14.02
CA ASP A 224 13.32 -16.83 -13.84
C ASP A 224 14.21 -16.83 -12.58
N GLY A 225 13.67 -16.31 -11.48
CA GLY A 225 14.36 -16.21 -10.19
C GLY A 225 15.46 -15.14 -10.12
N LYS A 226 15.62 -14.31 -11.17
CA LYS A 226 16.55 -13.18 -11.18
C LYS A 226 15.80 -11.86 -11.13
N PRO A 227 16.28 -10.87 -10.36
CA PRO A 227 15.65 -9.56 -10.38
C PRO A 227 15.81 -8.94 -11.78
N VAL A 228 14.74 -8.34 -12.28
CA VAL A 228 14.84 -7.36 -13.37
C VAL A 228 15.84 -6.28 -12.91
N PRO A 229 16.76 -5.79 -13.77
CA PRO A 229 17.95 -5.04 -13.34
C PRO A 229 17.70 -4.09 -12.15
N PRO A 230 18.25 -4.42 -10.97
CA PRO A 230 17.85 -3.78 -9.73
C PRO A 230 18.37 -2.34 -9.67
N ARG A 231 17.56 -1.47 -9.07
CA ARG A 231 17.92 -0.06 -8.84
C ARG A 231 18.72 0.07 -7.55
N THR A 232 19.98 -0.36 -7.61
CA THR A 232 20.93 -0.28 -6.49
C THR A 232 21.57 1.11 -6.43
N GLY A 233 21.75 1.64 -5.23
CA GLY A 233 22.36 2.94 -4.99
C GLY A 233 21.39 3.95 -4.38
N TYR A 234 21.53 5.21 -4.80
CA TYR A 234 20.60 6.28 -4.44
C TYR A 234 19.45 6.29 -5.43
N THR A 235 18.24 5.95 -5.01
CA THR A 235 17.05 6.02 -5.86
C THR A 235 16.23 7.25 -5.51
N VAL A 236 15.64 7.86 -6.55
CA VAL A 236 14.99 9.17 -6.44
C VAL A 236 13.84 9.15 -5.43
N GLU A 237 12.99 8.12 -5.46
CA GLU A 237 11.80 8.03 -4.62
C GLU A 237 12.10 7.62 -3.19
N VAL A 238 13.07 6.71 -2.96
CA VAL A 238 13.47 6.33 -1.59
C VAL A 238 14.05 7.54 -0.87
N ASN A 239 14.87 8.35 -1.56
CA ASN A 239 15.45 9.55 -0.97
C ASN A 239 14.41 10.65 -0.73
N ALA A 240 13.46 10.84 -1.65
CA ALA A 240 12.33 11.74 -1.43
C ALA A 240 11.48 11.31 -0.22
N LEU A 241 11.15 10.02 -0.13
CA LEU A 241 10.41 9.45 0.99
C LEU A 241 11.18 9.58 2.31
N TRP A 242 12.50 9.41 2.29
CA TRP A 242 13.37 9.57 3.44
C TRP A 242 13.31 10.98 4.00
N TYR A 243 13.49 11.98 3.13
CA TYR A 243 13.44 13.38 3.55
C TYR A 243 12.06 13.77 4.08
N ASN A 244 11.00 13.31 3.42
CA ASN A 244 9.63 13.49 3.88
C ASN A 244 9.40 12.85 5.27
N ALA A 245 9.89 11.63 5.48
CA ALA A 245 9.79 10.92 6.77
C ALA A 245 10.54 11.67 7.88
N LEU A 246 11.79 12.09 7.62
CA LEU A 246 12.62 12.82 8.56
C LEU A 246 12.02 14.18 8.92
N SER A 247 11.57 14.94 7.92
CA SER A 247 10.97 16.26 8.12
C SER A 247 9.68 16.19 8.92
N PHE A 248 8.82 15.22 8.63
CA PHE A 248 7.60 14.99 9.40
C PHE A 248 7.88 14.58 10.84
N ALA A 249 8.84 13.68 11.06
CA ALA A 249 9.24 13.28 12.41
C ALA A 249 9.79 14.48 13.21
N LEU A 250 10.60 15.33 12.58
CA LEU A 250 11.11 16.58 13.18
C LEU A 250 9.97 17.55 13.54
N GLU A 251 8.98 17.72 12.67
CA GLU A 251 7.80 18.54 12.97
C GLU A 251 7.03 18.02 14.18
N LEU A 252 6.71 16.73 14.20
CA LEU A 252 6.01 16.09 15.32
C LEU A 252 6.81 16.19 16.63
N ALA A 253 8.12 15.97 16.58
CA ALA A 253 9.01 16.08 17.72
C ALA A 253 9.07 17.50 18.29
N LYS A 254 9.18 18.52 17.43
CA LYS A 254 9.14 19.95 17.84
C LYS A 254 7.83 20.28 18.55
N ASN A 255 6.70 19.88 17.97
CA ASN A 255 5.38 20.11 18.55
C ASN A 255 5.20 19.39 19.90
N ALA A 256 5.87 18.26 20.09
CA ALA A 256 5.85 17.50 21.34
C ALA A 256 6.93 17.91 22.35
N GLY A 257 7.83 18.85 22.01
CA GLY A 257 8.92 19.32 22.89
C GLY A 257 10.11 18.36 23.03
N ASP A 258 10.29 17.42 22.10
CA ASP A 258 11.39 16.44 22.10
C ASP A 258 12.66 17.03 21.48
N ASN A 259 13.28 17.98 22.21
CA ASN A 259 14.42 18.74 21.72
C ASN A 259 15.66 17.88 21.45
N ASP A 260 15.83 16.77 22.18
CA ASP A 260 16.97 15.86 21.98
C ASP A 260 16.92 15.24 20.60
N PHE A 261 15.75 14.74 20.18
CA PHE A 261 15.56 14.22 18.83
C PHE A 261 15.78 15.31 17.77
N VAL A 262 15.24 16.52 17.99
CA VAL A 262 15.41 17.63 17.03
C VAL A 262 16.88 17.98 16.85
N ASN A 263 17.63 18.15 17.94
CA ASN A 263 19.05 18.51 17.90
C ASN A 263 19.90 17.44 17.20
N GLN A 264 19.55 16.17 17.36
CA GLN A 264 20.26 15.05 16.74
C GLN A 264 20.06 14.99 15.22
N TRP A 265 18.88 15.36 14.72
CA TRP A 265 18.46 15.06 13.35
C TRP A 265 18.34 16.28 12.42
N GLN A 266 18.19 17.49 12.96
CA GLN A 266 17.96 18.70 12.16
C GLN A 266 19.07 18.95 11.14
N ALA A 267 20.34 18.76 11.51
CA ALA A 267 21.47 19.00 10.62
C ALA A 267 21.51 18.05 9.41
N ILE A 268 20.92 16.85 9.50
CA ILE A 268 20.80 15.91 8.38
C ILE A 268 19.73 16.42 7.41
N ALA A 269 18.58 16.84 7.92
CA ALA A 269 17.50 17.40 7.12
C ALA A 269 17.95 18.67 6.37
N ASP A 270 18.67 19.57 7.05
CA ASP A 270 19.11 20.86 6.47
C ASP A 270 20.05 20.70 5.27
N LYS A 271 20.82 19.60 5.22
CA LYS A 271 21.76 19.31 4.12
C LYS A 271 21.12 18.53 2.96
N PHE A 272 19.94 17.95 3.16
CA PHE A 272 19.33 17.03 2.22
C PHE A 272 19.08 17.67 0.85
N SER A 273 18.48 18.87 0.79
CA SER A 273 18.07 19.49 -0.47
C SER A 273 19.26 19.68 -1.42
N GLN A 274 20.41 20.13 -0.91
CA GLN A 274 21.61 20.28 -1.73
C GLN A 274 22.15 18.93 -2.20
N ALA A 275 22.19 17.93 -1.32
CA ALA A 275 22.65 16.59 -1.67
C ALA A 275 21.76 15.94 -2.73
N PHE A 276 20.44 16.05 -2.58
CA PHE A 276 19.44 15.53 -3.51
C PHE A 276 19.57 16.16 -4.90
N ILE A 277 19.63 17.50 -4.97
CA ILE A 277 19.81 18.20 -6.25
C ILE A 277 21.13 17.79 -6.91
N ASN A 278 22.24 17.78 -6.15
CA ASN A 278 23.54 17.39 -6.69
C ASN A 278 23.54 15.97 -7.26
N GLN A 279 22.81 15.06 -6.63
CA GLN A 279 22.77 13.65 -7.01
C GLN A 279 21.84 13.38 -8.19
N PHE A 280 20.65 13.99 -8.19
CA PHE A 280 19.56 13.61 -9.10
C PHE A 280 19.26 14.65 -10.20
N TRP A 281 19.50 15.94 -10.01
CA TRP A 281 19.10 16.93 -11.00
C TRP A 281 19.91 16.78 -12.30
N TYR A 282 19.21 16.61 -13.42
CA TYR A 282 19.81 16.55 -14.75
C TYR A 282 19.52 17.82 -15.53
N GLU A 283 20.40 18.82 -15.37
CA GLU A 283 20.28 20.17 -15.92
C GLU A 283 19.95 20.20 -17.42
N GLU A 284 20.63 19.37 -18.22
CA GLU A 284 20.48 19.38 -19.69
C GLU A 284 19.06 19.03 -20.15
N LYS A 285 18.36 18.18 -19.41
CA LYS A 285 17.02 17.68 -19.78
C LYS A 285 15.90 18.19 -18.88
N GLY A 286 16.23 18.82 -17.76
CA GLY A 286 15.25 19.42 -16.84
C GLY A 286 14.41 18.41 -16.06
N TYR A 287 14.95 17.23 -15.77
CA TYR A 287 14.28 16.21 -14.94
C TYR A 287 15.25 15.52 -13.98
N LEU A 288 14.72 14.67 -13.09
CA LEU A 288 15.52 13.92 -12.11
C LEU A 288 16.01 12.58 -12.69
N ALA A 289 17.29 12.28 -12.53
CA ALA A 289 17.84 10.95 -12.74
C ALA A 289 17.09 9.93 -11.88
N ASP A 290 16.86 8.73 -12.42
CA ASP A 290 16.04 7.70 -11.78
C ASP A 290 16.75 7.08 -10.57
N TYR A 291 18.04 6.80 -10.72
CA TYR A 291 18.92 6.36 -9.65
C TYR A 291 20.38 6.67 -9.97
N ALA A 292 21.25 6.58 -8.96
CA ALA A 292 22.68 6.75 -9.12
C ALA A 292 23.48 5.76 -8.27
N HIS A 293 24.60 5.29 -8.80
CA HIS A 293 25.50 4.35 -8.13
C HIS A 293 26.95 4.64 -8.50
N GLY A 294 27.75 5.09 -7.53
CA GLY A 294 29.09 5.60 -7.81
C GLY A 294 29.03 6.77 -8.79
N ASP A 295 29.81 6.70 -9.86
CA ASP A 295 29.84 7.72 -10.93
C ASP A 295 28.69 7.56 -11.95
N TYR A 296 27.93 6.46 -11.88
CA TYR A 296 26.82 6.22 -12.79
C TYR A 296 25.55 6.93 -12.33
N ARG A 297 24.84 7.56 -13.29
CA ARG A 297 23.49 8.11 -13.12
C ARG A 297 22.59 7.60 -14.23
N ASP A 298 21.44 7.06 -13.87
CA ASP A 298 20.43 6.62 -14.82
C ASP A 298 19.55 7.79 -15.26
N THR A 299 19.64 8.16 -16.53
CA THR A 299 18.86 9.28 -17.08
C THR A 299 17.58 8.82 -17.76
N SER A 300 17.12 7.58 -17.54
CA SER A 300 15.86 7.10 -18.09
C SER A 300 14.69 7.87 -17.48
N VAL A 301 13.73 8.29 -18.31
CA VAL A 301 12.53 8.95 -17.80
C VAL A 301 11.58 7.88 -17.23
N ARG A 302 11.44 7.89 -15.90
CA ARG A 302 10.54 7.00 -15.16
C ARG A 302 9.61 7.81 -14.25
N PRO A 303 8.43 7.26 -13.89
CA PRO A 303 7.46 7.96 -13.03
C PRO A 303 7.94 8.13 -11.58
N ASN A 304 9.07 7.53 -11.19
CA ASN A 304 9.60 7.59 -9.82
C ASN A 304 9.83 9.03 -9.32
N GLN A 305 10.21 9.94 -10.20
CA GLN A 305 10.40 11.36 -9.87
C GLN A 305 9.10 12.05 -9.42
N ILE A 306 7.92 11.52 -9.78
CA ILE A 306 6.63 12.10 -9.36
C ILE A 306 6.50 12.05 -7.84
N PHE A 307 7.06 11.01 -7.20
CA PHE A 307 7.04 10.91 -5.74
C PHE A 307 7.71 12.12 -5.09
N ALA A 308 8.87 12.56 -5.60
CA ALA A 308 9.57 13.74 -5.11
C ALA A 308 8.75 15.04 -5.18
N THR A 309 7.80 15.14 -6.10
CA THR A 309 6.91 16.31 -6.24
C THR A 309 5.55 16.14 -5.56
N SER A 310 5.23 14.94 -5.08
CA SER A 310 3.93 14.61 -4.47
C SER A 310 3.93 14.71 -2.95
N LEU A 311 5.12 14.72 -2.33
CA LEU A 311 5.28 14.71 -0.88
C LEU A 311 5.29 16.16 -0.33
N PRO A 312 4.83 16.40 0.91
CA PRO A 312 4.71 17.76 1.46
C PRO A 312 6.01 18.53 1.73
N TYR A 313 7.15 17.84 1.83
CA TYR A 313 8.47 18.44 2.12
C TYR A 313 9.41 18.29 0.94
#